data_AF-A0A3S5DHK3-F1
#
_entry.id   AF-A0A3S5DHK3-F1
#
_cell.length_a   1.000
_cell.length_b   1.000
_cell.length_c   1.000
_cell.angle_alpha   90.00
_cell.angle_beta   90.00
_cell.angle_gamma   90.00
#
_symmetry.space_group_name_H-M   'P 1'
#
loop_
_entity.id
_entity.type
_entity.pdbx_description
1 polymer ?
#
loop_
_entity_poly.entity_id
_entity_poly.type
_entity_poly.pdbx_seq_one_letter_code
_entity_poly.pdbx_strand_id
1 'polypeptide(L)'
;MIKRLKAKGLKVCVWINPYIGQRSPVFKELKEKGYLLKRPDGSLWQWDKWQPGLAIYDFTNPEARQWYADKLKGLVAMGVDCFKTDFGERIPTDVQWFDGSDPQKMHNHYAFIYNELVWKVLKETVGEQEAVLFARSASVGAQQFPVHWGGDCYANYESMAESLRGGLSIGMSGFGFWSHDIGGFENTAPAHVYKRWCAFGLLSSHSRLHGSKSYRVPWAYDDESCDVVRHFTQLKCRMMPYLYRQAALANECGTPMLRAMLLEFPDDPACDYLDRQYMLGDSVLVAPVFSEAGEVQFYLPEGHWTHLWHNDELPGSRWHKQHHDALSLPVYVRDNSLLALGNNDQKPDYAWHEGTAFQLFHLEDGREARCDVPAADGSTIFTLKARRQGNAIAVSGEGEARGWTLCLRNIPQVAGVQGGTQTGSELGVVVSAEGNTLTITL
;
A
#
# COMPACT_ATOMS: atom_id res chain seq x y z
N MET A 1 -22.02 18.29 5.46
CA MET A 1 -20.94 18.21 4.44
C MET A 1 -20.62 16.77 4.07
N ILE A 2 -20.11 15.96 5.03
CA ILE A 2 -19.67 14.56 4.84
C ILE A 2 -20.69 13.71 4.07
N LYS A 3 -21.98 13.75 4.46
CA LYS A 3 -23.06 13.04 3.75
C LYS A 3 -23.09 13.29 2.24
N ARG A 4 -22.82 14.53 1.77
CA ARG A 4 -22.78 14.87 0.34
C ARG A 4 -21.55 14.29 -0.38
N LEU A 5 -20.42 14.14 0.32
CA LEU A 5 -19.21 13.51 -0.23
C LEU A 5 -19.41 12.00 -0.35
N LYS A 6 -19.97 11.36 0.69
CA LYS A 6 -20.28 9.91 0.68
C LYS A 6 -21.30 9.52 -0.38
N ALA A 7 -22.28 10.38 -0.68
CA ALA A 7 -23.23 10.15 -1.77
C ALA A 7 -22.56 10.04 -3.16
N LYS A 8 -21.30 10.47 -3.30
CA LYS A 8 -20.48 10.30 -4.50
C LYS A 8 -19.60 9.04 -4.47
N GLY A 9 -19.77 8.17 -3.46
CA GLY A 9 -18.96 6.96 -3.28
C GLY A 9 -17.64 7.17 -2.53
N LEU A 10 -17.36 8.37 -2.01
CA LEU A 10 -16.12 8.63 -1.27
C LEU A 10 -16.18 8.14 0.19
N LYS A 11 -15.10 7.51 0.64
CA LYS A 11 -14.79 7.32 2.06
C LYS A 11 -14.10 8.59 2.60
N VAL A 12 -14.28 8.89 3.89
CA VAL A 12 -13.82 10.16 4.51
C VAL A 12 -12.92 9.88 5.70
N CYS A 13 -11.66 10.33 5.58
CA CYS A 13 -10.68 10.36 6.67
C CYS A 13 -10.62 11.76 7.30
N VAL A 14 -10.40 11.83 8.62
CA VAL A 14 -10.11 13.11 9.30
C VAL A 14 -8.82 13.01 10.12
N TRP A 15 -8.14 14.15 10.25
CA TRP A 15 -6.92 14.28 11.04
C TRP A 15 -7.25 14.30 12.54
N ILE A 16 -6.49 13.54 13.32
CA ILE A 16 -6.48 13.59 14.78
C ILE A 16 -5.03 13.48 15.28
N ASN A 17 -4.81 13.89 16.52
CA ASN A 17 -3.57 13.58 17.24
C ASN A 17 -3.85 13.44 18.75
N PRO A 18 -2.88 12.96 19.55
CA PRO A 18 -3.08 12.69 20.97
C PRO A 18 -2.72 13.88 21.86
N TYR A 19 -2.80 15.11 21.35
CA TYR A 19 -2.47 16.34 22.06
C TYR A 19 -3.62 17.35 22.04
N ILE A 20 -3.59 18.33 22.94
CA ILE A 20 -4.56 19.43 22.94
C ILE A 20 -3.90 20.75 23.33
N GLY A 21 -4.12 21.79 22.53
CA GLY A 21 -3.67 23.16 22.83
C GLY A 21 -4.55 23.85 23.88
N GLN A 22 -3.93 24.66 24.74
CA GLN A 22 -4.60 25.32 25.87
C GLN A 22 -5.72 26.28 25.46
N ARG A 23 -5.68 26.80 24.24
CA ARG A 23 -6.72 27.69 23.70
C ARG A 23 -8.09 27.00 23.57
N SER A 24 -8.13 25.67 23.44
CA SER A 24 -9.39 24.94 23.31
C SER A 24 -10.25 25.13 24.56
N PRO A 25 -11.55 25.48 24.44
CA PRO A 25 -12.45 25.56 25.59
C PRO A 25 -12.53 24.24 26.37
N VAL A 26 -12.32 23.11 25.67
CA VAL A 26 -12.32 21.75 26.22
C VAL A 26 -11.11 21.49 27.13
N PHE A 27 -10.03 22.26 26.99
CA PHE A 27 -8.84 22.09 27.83
C PHE A 27 -9.16 22.24 29.32
N LYS A 28 -10.04 23.20 29.67
CA LYS A 28 -10.47 23.43 31.05
C LYS A 28 -11.17 22.19 31.63
N GLU A 29 -12.08 21.58 30.87
CA GLU A 29 -12.77 20.35 31.27
C GLU A 29 -11.76 19.22 31.54
N LEU A 30 -10.84 18.99 30.62
CA LEU A 30 -9.86 17.90 30.74
C LEU A 30 -8.89 18.10 31.90
N LYS A 31 -8.51 19.36 32.17
CA LYS A 31 -7.70 19.72 33.33
C LYS A 31 -8.45 19.44 34.63
N GLU A 32 -9.70 19.88 34.74
CA GLU A 32 -10.54 19.68 35.93
C GLU A 32 -10.81 18.19 36.20
N LYS A 33 -11.00 17.39 35.14
CA LYS A 33 -11.19 15.93 35.24
C LYS A 33 -9.88 15.14 35.42
N GLY A 34 -8.71 15.78 35.32
CA GLY A 34 -7.42 15.10 35.46
C GLY A 34 -7.08 14.13 34.31
N TYR A 35 -7.55 14.41 33.09
CA TYR A 35 -7.35 13.55 31.91
C TYR A 35 -6.07 13.89 31.13
N LEU A 36 -5.33 14.92 31.56
CA LEU A 36 -4.10 15.38 30.91
C LEU A 36 -2.88 14.93 31.71
N LEU A 37 -1.80 14.61 31.00
CA LEU A 37 -0.53 14.16 31.57
C LEU A 37 0.07 15.21 32.53
N LYS A 38 0.57 14.73 33.66
CA LYS A 38 1.06 15.58 34.77
C LYS A 38 2.56 15.42 35.00
N ARG A 39 3.16 16.48 35.55
CA ARG A 39 4.45 16.43 36.22
C ARG A 39 4.32 15.74 37.58
N PRO A 40 5.43 15.28 38.19
CA PRO A 40 5.39 14.65 39.51
C PRO A 40 4.80 15.51 40.63
N ASP A 41 4.85 16.85 40.50
CA ASP A 41 4.26 17.79 41.47
C ASP A 41 2.74 17.97 41.31
N GLY A 42 2.12 17.27 40.35
CA GLY A 42 0.70 17.34 40.04
C GLY A 42 0.30 18.47 39.09
N SER A 43 1.22 19.36 38.71
CA SER A 43 0.99 20.34 37.65
C SER A 43 0.89 19.67 36.27
N LEU A 44 0.27 20.33 35.30
CA LEU A 44 0.21 19.78 33.94
C LEU A 44 1.58 19.84 33.28
N TRP A 45 1.95 18.78 32.55
CA TRP A 45 3.05 18.90 31.61
C TRP A 45 2.58 19.71 30.39
N GLN A 46 3.30 20.79 30.08
CA GLN A 46 3.00 21.66 28.94
C GLN A 46 4.27 22.21 28.28
N TRP A 47 4.14 22.54 26.99
CA TRP A 47 5.11 23.32 26.21
C TRP A 47 4.42 24.02 25.02
N ASP A 48 5.18 24.74 24.19
CA ASP A 48 4.64 25.52 23.06
C ASP A 48 5.03 24.99 21.67
N LYS A 49 5.60 23.78 21.59
CA LYS A 49 5.79 23.12 20.29
C LYS A 49 4.44 22.61 19.78
N TRP A 50 4.20 22.72 18.47
CA TRP A 50 2.95 22.35 17.76
C TRP A 50 1.72 23.22 18.11
N GLN A 51 1.35 23.36 19.38
CA GLN A 51 0.27 24.25 19.82
C GLN A 51 0.69 25.02 21.08
N PRO A 52 0.23 26.27 21.26
CA PRO A 52 0.46 27.03 22.49
C PRO A 52 -0.16 26.32 23.71
N GLY A 53 0.64 26.19 24.78
CA GLY A 53 0.24 25.51 26.01
C GLY A 53 -0.24 24.07 25.77
N LEU A 54 0.37 23.35 24.83
CA LEU A 54 -0.03 21.98 24.52
C LEU A 54 0.11 21.08 25.75
N ALA A 55 -0.91 20.27 26.01
CA ALA A 55 -0.86 19.13 26.91
C ALA A 55 -1.13 17.82 26.15
N ILE A 56 -0.84 16.69 26.79
CA ILE A 56 -0.98 15.33 26.24
C ILE A 56 -2.15 14.63 26.93
N TYR A 57 -2.99 13.90 26.19
CA TYR A 57 -4.00 13.03 26.81
C TYR A 57 -3.31 11.85 27.51
N ASP A 58 -3.60 11.65 28.80
CA ASP A 58 -3.05 10.53 29.54
C ASP A 58 -3.86 9.26 29.26
N PHE A 59 -3.41 8.47 28.28
CA PHE A 59 -4.09 7.21 27.92
C PHE A 59 -3.83 6.05 28.89
N THR A 60 -3.06 6.24 29.96
CA THR A 60 -3.04 5.27 31.07
C THR A 60 -4.26 5.47 31.99
N ASN A 61 -4.87 6.66 31.98
CA ASN A 61 -6.14 6.92 32.64
C ASN A 61 -7.32 6.33 31.83
N PRO A 62 -8.09 5.36 32.37
CA PRO A 62 -9.22 4.75 31.66
C PRO A 62 -10.33 5.75 31.32
N GLU A 63 -10.58 6.75 32.16
CA GLU A 63 -11.63 7.75 31.92
C GLU A 63 -11.23 8.73 30.81
N ALA A 64 -9.94 9.07 30.72
CA ALA A 64 -9.40 9.87 29.62
C ALA A 64 -9.48 9.12 28.28
N ARG A 65 -9.16 7.81 28.28
CA ARG A 65 -9.34 6.94 27.11
C ARG A 65 -10.78 6.90 26.65
N GLN A 66 -11.72 6.68 27.57
CA GLN A 66 -13.14 6.64 27.25
C GLN A 66 -13.61 7.98 26.67
N TRP A 67 -13.23 9.10 27.29
CA TRP A 67 -13.59 10.42 26.81
C TRP A 67 -13.10 10.69 25.39
N TYR A 68 -11.86 10.30 25.07
CA TYR A 68 -11.29 10.44 23.73
C TYR A 68 -12.01 9.53 22.73
N ALA A 69 -12.22 8.27 23.10
CA ALA A 69 -12.96 7.30 22.29
C ALA A 69 -14.38 7.80 21.95
N ASP A 70 -15.10 8.39 22.90
CA ASP A 70 -16.44 8.93 22.66
C ASP A 70 -16.44 10.09 21.66
N LYS A 71 -15.39 10.92 21.64
CA LYS A 71 -15.26 11.96 20.60
C LYS A 71 -15.07 11.35 19.22
N LEU A 72 -14.26 10.29 19.11
CA LEU A 72 -14.08 9.56 17.86
C LEU A 72 -15.37 8.86 17.41
N LYS A 73 -16.09 8.20 18.32
CA LYS A 73 -17.40 7.61 18.06
C LYS A 73 -18.39 8.65 17.55
N GLY A 74 -18.37 9.86 18.11
CA GLY A 74 -19.14 11.00 17.61
C GLY A 74 -18.80 11.36 16.15
N LEU A 75 -17.52 11.36 15.77
CA LEU A 75 -17.10 11.61 14.39
C LEU A 75 -17.52 10.49 13.43
N VAL A 76 -17.40 9.23 13.84
CA VAL A 76 -17.88 8.07 13.07
C VAL A 76 -19.39 8.15 12.87
N ALA A 77 -20.15 8.51 13.92
CA ALA A 77 -21.60 8.72 13.82
C ALA A 77 -21.98 9.86 12.85
N MET A 78 -21.10 10.85 12.62
CA MET A 78 -21.28 11.87 11.59
C MET A 78 -20.95 11.38 10.17
N GLY A 79 -20.39 10.17 10.04
CA GLY A 79 -20.08 9.50 8.77
C GLY A 79 -18.59 9.47 8.41
N VAL A 80 -17.68 9.79 9.33
CA VAL A 80 -16.23 9.56 9.13
C VAL A 80 -15.96 8.05 9.09
N ASP A 81 -15.12 7.60 8.14
CA ASP A 81 -14.80 6.19 7.94
C ASP A 81 -13.49 5.78 8.60
N CYS A 82 -12.51 6.69 8.69
CA CYS A 82 -11.19 6.40 9.22
C CYS A 82 -10.47 7.65 9.76
N PHE A 83 -9.31 7.44 10.38
CA PHE A 83 -8.53 8.49 11.04
C PHE A 83 -7.07 8.48 10.60
N LYS A 84 -6.49 9.66 10.36
CA LYS A 84 -5.04 9.84 10.35
C LYS A 84 -4.59 10.04 11.80
N THR A 85 -3.98 9.02 12.39
CA THR A 85 -3.40 9.05 13.74
C THR A 85 -2.01 9.65 13.70
N ASP A 86 -2.00 10.99 13.68
CA ASP A 86 -0.78 11.77 13.56
C ASP A 86 -0.11 11.97 14.92
N PHE A 87 1.20 12.28 14.92
CA PHE A 87 2.01 12.43 16.13
C PHE A 87 2.09 11.16 17.02
N GLY A 88 2.34 11.35 18.33
CA GLY A 88 2.57 10.30 19.31
C GLY A 88 4.04 9.97 19.58
N GLU A 89 5.01 10.72 19.03
CA GLU A 89 6.45 10.42 19.17
C GLU A 89 7.12 11.21 20.31
N ARG A 90 6.71 12.46 20.54
CA ARG A 90 7.38 13.39 21.47
C ARG A 90 6.80 13.32 22.89
N ILE A 91 6.85 12.14 23.48
CA ILE A 91 6.29 11.86 24.80
C ILE A 91 7.34 12.13 25.88
N PRO A 92 7.06 13.00 26.88
CA PRO A 92 8.04 13.38 27.89
C PRO A 92 8.30 12.26 28.91
N THR A 93 9.44 12.36 29.60
CA THR A 93 9.85 11.42 30.66
C THR A 93 9.91 12.07 32.05
N ASP A 94 9.83 13.40 32.14
CA ASP A 94 9.74 14.20 33.37
C ASP A 94 8.29 14.32 33.88
N VAL A 95 7.58 13.20 33.89
CA VAL A 95 6.12 13.10 34.12
C VAL A 95 5.77 11.94 35.05
N GLN A 96 4.54 11.96 35.54
CA GLN A 96 3.94 10.85 36.26
C GLN A 96 2.65 10.43 35.55
N TRP A 97 2.64 9.20 35.04
CA TRP A 97 1.47 8.58 34.41
C TRP A 97 0.42 8.21 35.46
N PHE A 98 -0.85 8.26 35.07
CA PHE A 98 -1.97 7.91 35.95
C PHE A 98 -1.83 6.51 36.58
N ASP A 99 -1.36 5.52 35.82
CA ASP A 99 -1.17 4.13 36.30
C ASP A 99 0.18 3.89 37.00
N GLY A 100 1.04 4.91 37.11
CA GLY A 100 2.38 4.79 37.69
C GLY A 100 3.43 4.12 36.77
N SER A 101 3.13 3.96 35.47
CA SER A 101 4.06 3.39 34.49
C SER A 101 5.39 4.11 34.41
N ASP A 102 6.44 3.37 34.08
CA ASP A 102 7.78 3.88 33.81
C ASP A 102 7.77 4.84 32.61
N PRO A 103 8.07 6.15 32.80
CA PRO A 103 8.05 7.13 31.72
C PRO A 103 9.01 6.80 30.57
N GLN A 104 10.13 6.11 30.84
CA GLN A 104 11.10 5.74 29.81
C GLN A 104 10.53 4.70 28.84
N LYS A 105 9.75 3.73 29.35
CA LYS A 105 9.07 2.73 28.51
C LYS A 105 7.87 3.33 27.79
N MET A 106 7.14 4.20 28.48
CA MET A 106 5.98 4.90 27.92
C MET A 106 6.33 5.82 26.76
N HIS A 107 7.56 6.35 26.70
CA HIS A 107 8.01 7.17 25.57
C HIS A 107 7.70 6.52 24.20
N ASN A 108 8.08 5.25 24.04
CA ASN A 108 7.81 4.49 22.81
C ASN A 108 6.42 3.83 22.84
N HIS A 109 6.04 3.22 23.97
CA HIS A 109 4.82 2.41 24.03
C HIS A 109 3.53 3.24 23.90
N TYR A 110 3.57 4.55 24.16
CA TYR A 110 2.42 5.43 23.97
C TYR A 110 1.86 5.39 22.54
N ALA A 111 2.73 5.28 21.52
CA ALA A 111 2.29 5.16 20.13
C ALA A 111 1.43 3.91 19.90
N PHE A 112 1.75 2.79 20.55
CA PHE A 112 0.93 1.58 20.53
C PHE A 112 -0.44 1.84 21.18
N ILE A 113 -0.46 2.36 22.42
CA ILE A 113 -1.71 2.59 23.16
C ILE A 113 -2.63 3.56 22.41
N TYR A 114 -2.06 4.62 21.84
CA TYR A 114 -2.82 5.60 21.07
C TYR A 114 -3.47 4.97 19.82
N ASN A 115 -2.69 4.28 18.99
CA ASN A 115 -3.22 3.66 17.78
C ASN A 115 -4.20 2.53 18.11
N GLU A 116 -3.92 1.73 19.14
CA GLU A 116 -4.83 0.67 19.61
C GLU A 116 -6.19 1.24 20.03
N LEU A 117 -6.20 2.35 20.76
CA LEU A 117 -7.45 3.01 21.18
C LEU A 117 -8.29 3.43 19.97
N VAL A 118 -7.67 4.08 18.98
CA VAL A 118 -8.37 4.56 17.78
C VAL A 118 -8.86 3.38 16.93
N TRP A 119 -8.03 2.33 16.80
CA TRP A 119 -8.41 1.09 16.12
C TRP A 119 -9.62 0.42 16.77
N LYS A 120 -9.62 0.29 18.11
CA LYS A 120 -10.75 -0.28 18.86
C LYS A 120 -12.05 0.48 18.62
N VAL A 121 -11.98 1.82 18.52
CA VAL A 121 -13.17 2.62 18.16
C VAL A 121 -13.68 2.25 16.77
N LEU A 122 -12.83 2.18 15.75
CA LEU A 122 -13.25 1.76 14.41
C LEU A 122 -13.83 0.34 14.41
N LYS A 123 -13.15 -0.62 15.06
CA LYS A 123 -13.62 -2.00 15.21
C LYS A 123 -15.01 -2.08 15.84
N GLU A 124 -15.29 -1.30 16.87
CA GLU A 124 -16.60 -1.29 17.56
C GLU A 124 -17.71 -0.57 16.79
N THR A 125 -17.36 0.32 15.85
CA THR A 125 -18.33 1.21 15.19
C THR A 125 -18.58 0.89 13.73
N VAL A 126 -17.52 0.72 12.94
CA VAL A 126 -17.61 0.36 11.51
C VAL A 126 -17.35 -1.13 11.26
N GLY A 127 -16.79 -1.83 12.25
CA GLY A 127 -16.39 -3.23 12.14
C GLY A 127 -14.92 -3.39 11.78
N GLU A 128 -14.32 -4.52 12.18
CA GLU A 128 -12.89 -4.78 12.00
C GLU A 128 -12.45 -4.80 10.53
N GLN A 129 -13.30 -5.34 9.64
CA GLN A 129 -13.02 -5.41 8.19
C GLN A 129 -12.99 -4.05 7.50
N GLU A 130 -13.60 -3.01 8.11
CA GLU A 130 -13.61 -1.63 7.59
C GLU A 130 -12.59 -0.74 8.32
N ALA A 131 -11.90 -1.25 9.35
CA ALA A 131 -10.98 -0.47 10.16
C ALA A 131 -9.67 -0.22 9.40
N VAL A 132 -9.29 1.06 9.30
CA VAL A 132 -8.02 1.49 8.70
C VAL A 132 -7.59 2.82 9.30
N LEU A 133 -6.28 2.99 9.49
CA LEU A 133 -5.63 4.21 9.95
C LEU A 133 -4.68 4.79 8.90
N PHE A 134 -4.20 6.01 9.14
CA PHE A 134 -2.94 6.54 8.57
C PHE A 134 -2.06 7.00 9.74
N ALA A 135 -1.29 6.07 10.31
CA ALA A 135 -0.48 6.26 11.50
C ALA A 135 0.92 6.80 11.17
N ARG A 136 1.37 7.85 11.87
CA ARG A 136 2.75 8.36 11.74
C ARG A 136 3.73 7.67 12.68
N SER A 137 3.32 7.41 13.93
CA SER A 137 4.15 6.81 14.96
C SER A 137 3.79 5.34 15.19
N ALA A 138 4.78 4.54 15.61
CA ALA A 138 4.62 3.13 15.89
C ALA A 138 5.58 2.65 16.99
N SER A 139 5.27 1.49 17.57
CA SER A 139 6.11 0.69 18.46
C SER A 139 5.84 -0.79 18.17
N VAL A 140 6.62 -1.71 18.75
CA VAL A 140 6.38 -3.15 18.64
C VAL A 140 4.90 -3.48 18.93
N GLY A 141 4.26 -4.22 18.03
CA GLY A 141 2.84 -4.59 18.08
C GLY A 141 1.93 -3.66 17.27
N ALA A 142 2.35 -2.43 16.96
CA ALA A 142 1.50 -1.45 16.26
C ALA A 142 1.23 -1.81 14.79
N GLN A 143 1.97 -2.77 14.21
CA GLN A 143 1.68 -3.28 12.87
C GLN A 143 0.27 -3.89 12.74
N GLN A 144 -0.36 -4.23 13.87
CA GLN A 144 -1.75 -4.70 13.95
C GLN A 144 -2.79 -3.62 13.57
N PHE A 145 -2.40 -2.34 13.51
CA PHE A 145 -3.30 -1.22 13.27
C PHE A 145 -2.91 -0.46 11.99
N PRO A 146 -2.95 -1.10 10.81
CA PRO A 146 -2.55 -0.47 9.56
C PRO A 146 -3.48 0.70 9.20
N VAL A 147 -3.02 1.68 8.44
CA VAL A 147 -1.80 1.73 7.63
C VAL A 147 -0.79 2.71 8.22
N HIS A 148 0.50 2.45 8.04
CA HIS A 148 1.58 3.35 8.48
C HIS A 148 2.03 4.27 7.34
N TRP A 149 2.33 5.52 7.64
CA TRP A 149 2.74 6.52 6.65
C TRP A 149 4.11 7.12 6.98
N GLY A 150 4.92 7.31 5.94
CA GLY A 150 6.35 7.66 6.03
C GLY A 150 6.72 9.05 6.54
N GLY A 151 5.76 9.89 6.94
CA GLY A 151 6.06 11.20 7.51
C GLY A 151 6.23 12.34 6.50
N ASP A 152 6.69 13.47 7.01
CA ASP A 152 6.77 14.76 6.31
C ASP A 152 8.03 14.83 5.43
N CYS A 153 7.94 14.39 4.17
CA CYS A 153 9.04 14.39 3.20
C CYS A 153 9.14 15.69 2.39
N TYR A 154 10.32 15.97 1.81
CA TYR A 154 10.53 17.09 0.89
C TYR A 154 10.19 16.72 -0.55
N ALA A 155 9.78 17.72 -1.33
CA ALA A 155 9.42 17.56 -2.74
C ALA A 155 10.62 17.50 -3.72
N ASN A 156 11.55 16.55 -3.54
CA ASN A 156 12.69 16.28 -4.43
C ASN A 156 13.01 14.78 -4.54
N TYR A 157 13.91 14.39 -5.46
CA TYR A 157 14.22 12.97 -5.70
C TYR A 157 14.96 12.30 -4.55
N GLU A 158 15.84 13.03 -3.87
CA GLU A 158 16.62 12.53 -2.73
C GLU A 158 15.68 12.14 -1.58
N SER A 159 14.66 12.95 -1.29
CA SER A 159 13.66 12.66 -0.27
C SER A 159 12.64 11.61 -0.72
N MET A 160 12.35 11.51 -2.03
CA MET A 160 11.62 10.36 -2.56
C MET A 160 12.40 9.04 -2.33
N ALA A 161 13.73 9.05 -2.53
CA ALA A 161 14.59 7.89 -2.31
C ALA A 161 14.71 7.53 -0.82
N GLU A 162 14.86 8.51 0.07
CA GLU A 162 14.88 8.25 1.52
C GLU A 162 13.52 7.76 2.05
N SER A 163 12.42 8.23 1.45
CA SER A 163 11.07 7.73 1.74
C SER A 163 10.95 6.25 1.36
N LEU A 164 11.43 5.85 0.18
CA LEU A 164 11.47 4.44 -0.22
C LEU A 164 12.29 3.60 0.76
N ARG A 165 13.49 4.06 1.14
CA ARG A 165 14.29 3.36 2.18
C ARG A 165 13.51 3.16 3.48
N GLY A 166 12.75 4.17 3.93
CA GLY A 166 11.85 4.06 5.08
C GLY A 166 10.75 3.02 4.87
N GLY A 167 10.12 3.00 3.69
CA GLY A 167 9.10 2.03 3.31
C GLY A 167 9.61 0.58 3.28
N LEU A 168 10.82 0.35 2.77
CA LEU A 168 11.45 -0.98 2.80
C LEU A 168 11.84 -1.37 4.24
N SER A 169 12.39 -0.44 5.00
CA SER A 169 12.82 -0.68 6.38
C SER A 169 11.65 -1.03 7.29
N ILE A 170 10.51 -0.34 7.17
CA ILE A 170 9.32 -0.64 7.98
C ILE A 170 8.72 -2.01 7.61
N GLY A 171 8.77 -2.40 6.33
CA GLY A 171 8.41 -3.74 5.88
C GLY A 171 9.29 -4.83 6.50
N MET A 172 10.62 -4.60 6.50
CA MET A 172 11.61 -5.46 7.19
C MET A 172 11.46 -5.47 8.72
N SER A 173 10.64 -4.56 9.27
CA SER A 173 10.34 -4.45 10.71
C SER A 173 8.97 -5.02 11.08
N GLY A 174 8.33 -5.79 10.19
CA GLY A 174 7.08 -6.50 10.46
C GLY A 174 5.80 -5.74 10.12
N PHE A 175 5.89 -4.60 9.42
CA PHE A 175 4.71 -3.82 9.02
C PHE A 175 4.29 -4.17 7.59
N GLY A 176 3.10 -4.76 7.44
CA GLY A 176 2.61 -5.24 6.15
C GLY A 176 2.30 -4.15 5.11
N PHE A 177 1.95 -2.95 5.57
CA PHE A 177 1.38 -1.88 4.75
C PHE A 177 2.02 -0.53 5.05
N TRP A 178 2.34 0.19 3.97
CA TRP A 178 2.98 1.50 4.03
C TRP A 178 2.45 2.47 2.97
N SER A 179 2.39 3.75 3.33
CA SER A 179 2.02 4.87 2.48
C SER A 179 3.03 6.02 2.59
N HIS A 180 2.99 6.93 1.62
CA HIS A 180 3.77 8.14 1.56
C HIS A 180 3.02 9.22 0.77
N ASP A 181 3.46 10.47 0.91
CA ASP A 181 2.82 11.61 0.27
C ASP A 181 3.40 11.85 -1.12
N ILE A 182 2.61 11.53 -2.14
CA ILE A 182 2.97 11.70 -3.54
C ILE A 182 3.28 13.17 -3.83
N GLY A 183 4.48 13.41 -4.35
CA GLY A 183 5.00 14.74 -4.67
C GLY A 183 5.60 15.48 -3.47
N GLY A 184 5.78 14.82 -2.33
CA GLY A 184 6.35 15.41 -1.12
C GLY A 184 5.34 16.21 -0.29
N PHE A 185 5.57 16.28 1.02
CA PHE A 185 4.77 17.07 1.94
C PHE A 185 5.21 18.55 1.95
N GLU A 186 6.50 18.78 2.22
CA GLU A 186 7.08 20.12 2.25
C GLU A 186 7.39 20.64 0.85
N ASN A 187 7.24 21.96 0.67
CA ASN A 187 7.40 22.69 -0.58
C ASN A 187 6.38 22.29 -1.67
N THR A 188 6.52 22.91 -2.85
CA THR A 188 5.80 22.53 -4.07
C THR A 188 6.78 21.84 -5.00
N ALA A 189 6.51 20.60 -5.38
CA ALA A 189 7.35 19.85 -6.30
C ALA A 189 7.46 20.52 -7.68
N PRO A 190 8.60 20.42 -8.36
CA PRO A 190 8.61 20.48 -9.82
C PRO A 190 7.70 19.40 -10.40
N ALA A 191 7.06 19.67 -11.55
CA ALA A 191 6.13 18.72 -12.18
C ALA A 191 6.78 17.36 -12.48
N HIS A 192 8.05 17.34 -12.90
CA HIS A 192 8.76 16.09 -13.15
C HIS A 192 8.94 15.23 -11.88
N VAL A 193 9.21 15.84 -10.71
CA VAL A 193 9.25 15.11 -9.43
C VAL A 193 7.87 14.57 -9.08
N TYR A 194 6.83 15.39 -9.21
CA TYR A 194 5.44 14.97 -8.95
C TYR A 194 5.05 13.75 -9.78
N LYS A 195 5.27 13.82 -11.10
CA LYS A 195 4.95 12.73 -12.05
C LYS A 195 5.67 11.42 -11.71
N ARG A 196 6.98 11.46 -11.42
CA ARG A 196 7.72 10.25 -11.00
C ARG A 196 7.21 9.69 -9.68
N TRP A 197 6.87 10.57 -8.74
CA TRP A 197 6.33 10.15 -7.44
C TRP A 197 4.92 9.56 -7.56
N CYS A 198 4.10 10.02 -8.52
CA CYS A 198 2.79 9.42 -8.78
C CYS A 198 2.89 7.93 -9.15
N ALA A 199 3.82 7.58 -10.06
CA ALA A 199 4.07 6.20 -10.44
C ALA A 199 4.48 5.35 -9.22
N PHE A 200 5.46 5.81 -8.44
CA PHE A 200 5.91 5.14 -7.22
C PHE A 200 4.78 4.99 -6.18
N GLY A 201 4.03 6.07 -5.91
CA GLY A 201 2.98 6.07 -4.90
C GLY A 201 1.80 5.19 -5.26
N LEU A 202 1.42 5.11 -6.54
CA LEU A 202 0.36 4.24 -7.01
C LEU A 202 0.81 2.78 -7.18
N LEU A 203 2.13 2.53 -7.22
CA LEU A 203 2.73 1.19 -7.10
C LEU A 203 3.24 0.89 -5.68
N SER A 204 2.70 1.58 -4.68
CA SER A 204 2.84 1.25 -3.25
C SER A 204 1.52 0.68 -2.70
N SER A 205 1.51 0.08 -1.50
CA SER A 205 0.28 -0.52 -0.94
C SER A 205 -0.85 0.51 -0.80
N HIS A 206 -0.56 1.69 -0.24
CA HIS A 206 -1.50 2.76 0.00
C HIS A 206 -0.98 4.08 -0.55
N SER A 207 -1.83 4.85 -1.21
CA SER A 207 -1.44 5.99 -2.04
C SER A 207 -2.19 7.24 -1.61
N ARG A 208 -1.47 8.32 -1.30
CA ARG A 208 -2.08 9.59 -0.84
C ARG A 208 -1.45 10.80 -1.54
N LEU A 209 -2.29 11.75 -1.92
CA LEU A 209 -1.91 13.09 -2.36
C LEU A 209 -2.13 14.08 -1.20
N HIS A 210 -1.05 14.52 -0.56
CA HIS A 210 -1.09 15.43 0.60
C HIS A 210 0.10 16.41 0.58
N GLY A 211 -0.14 17.66 0.97
CA GLY A 211 0.87 18.71 0.94
C GLY A 211 0.68 19.73 2.06
N SER A 212 1.76 20.44 2.40
CA SER A 212 1.83 21.39 3.51
C SER A 212 1.06 22.70 3.22
N LYS A 213 1.43 23.41 2.16
CA LYS A 213 0.89 24.75 1.82
C LYS A 213 0.16 24.82 0.47
N SER A 214 0.14 23.72 -0.27
CA SER A 214 -0.45 23.64 -1.61
C SER A 214 -1.23 22.34 -1.79
N TYR A 215 -2.31 22.40 -2.57
CA TYR A 215 -3.05 21.20 -2.98
C TYR A 215 -2.15 20.31 -3.86
N ARG A 216 -2.35 19.00 -3.79
CA ARG A 216 -1.63 17.99 -4.61
C ARG A 216 -2.46 17.48 -5.78
N VAL A 217 -3.42 18.27 -6.24
CA VAL A 217 -4.22 17.94 -7.42
C VAL A 217 -3.33 18.05 -8.68
N PRO A 218 -3.43 17.11 -9.63
CA PRO A 218 -2.47 17.06 -10.75
C PRO A 218 -2.51 18.29 -11.65
N TRP A 219 -3.68 18.92 -11.82
CA TRP A 219 -3.84 20.15 -12.61
C TRP A 219 -3.19 21.39 -11.97
N ALA A 220 -2.64 21.28 -10.75
CA ALA A 220 -1.79 22.32 -10.17
C ALA A 220 -0.37 22.32 -10.76
N TYR A 221 0.00 21.29 -11.53
CA TYR A 221 1.32 21.10 -12.13
C TYR A 221 1.27 21.30 -13.65
N ASP A 222 0.67 20.36 -14.38
CA ASP A 222 0.47 20.40 -15.83
C ASP A 222 -0.59 19.36 -16.27
N ASP A 223 -0.99 19.39 -17.55
CA ASP A 223 -1.97 18.44 -18.10
C ASP A 223 -1.43 17.00 -18.10
N GLU A 224 -0.13 16.81 -18.39
CA GLU A 224 0.51 15.49 -18.38
C GLU A 224 0.44 14.85 -16.98
N SER A 225 0.54 15.63 -15.90
CA SER A 225 0.36 15.15 -14.53
C SER A 225 -1.03 14.58 -14.30
N CYS A 226 -2.06 15.10 -14.97
CA CYS A 226 -3.40 14.52 -14.92
C CYS A 226 -3.44 13.16 -15.60
N ASP A 227 -2.72 12.99 -16.71
CA ASP A 227 -2.61 11.72 -17.42
C ASP A 227 -1.80 10.69 -16.62
N VAL A 228 -0.71 11.09 -15.97
CA VAL A 228 0.07 10.23 -15.07
C VAL A 228 -0.79 9.72 -13.92
N VAL A 229 -1.50 10.61 -13.21
CA VAL A 229 -2.37 10.20 -12.11
C VAL A 229 -3.48 9.27 -12.62
N ARG A 230 -4.08 9.56 -13.78
CA ARG A 230 -5.11 8.71 -14.38
C ARG A 230 -4.58 7.32 -14.70
N HIS A 231 -3.46 7.25 -15.44
CA HIS A 231 -2.85 6.01 -15.90
C HIS A 231 -2.52 5.08 -14.72
N PHE A 232 -1.78 5.58 -13.72
CA PHE A 232 -1.36 4.72 -12.61
C PHE A 232 -2.50 4.39 -11.63
N THR A 233 -3.54 5.23 -11.53
CA THR A 233 -4.73 4.91 -10.73
C THR A 233 -5.51 3.77 -11.39
N GLN A 234 -5.70 3.86 -12.70
CA GLN A 234 -6.32 2.82 -13.51
C GLN A 234 -5.55 1.50 -13.43
N LEU A 235 -4.22 1.57 -13.58
CA LEU A 235 -3.34 0.41 -13.45
C LEU A 235 -3.50 -0.24 -12.07
N LYS A 236 -3.40 0.54 -10.99
CA LYS A 236 -3.53 0.01 -9.62
C LYS A 236 -4.89 -0.67 -9.40
N CYS A 237 -5.99 -0.06 -9.87
CA CYS A 237 -7.33 -0.65 -9.77
C CYS A 237 -7.42 -2.00 -10.50
N ARG A 238 -6.85 -2.09 -11.70
CA ARG A 238 -6.77 -3.36 -12.45
C ARG A 238 -5.84 -4.39 -11.79
N MET A 239 -4.82 -3.97 -11.06
CA MET A 239 -3.93 -4.87 -10.33
C MET A 239 -4.53 -5.39 -9.02
N MET A 240 -5.69 -4.90 -8.58
CA MET A 240 -6.26 -5.27 -7.28
C MET A 240 -6.47 -6.78 -7.02
N PRO A 241 -6.87 -7.63 -7.99
CA PRO A 241 -6.95 -9.07 -7.74
C PRO A 241 -5.61 -9.64 -7.27
N TYR A 242 -4.51 -9.22 -7.90
CA TYR A 242 -3.15 -9.55 -7.47
C TYR A 242 -2.79 -8.87 -6.14
N LEU A 243 -2.93 -7.55 -6.06
CA LEU A 243 -2.48 -6.77 -4.89
C LEU A 243 -3.19 -7.18 -3.60
N TYR A 244 -4.48 -7.50 -3.66
CA TYR A 244 -5.23 -7.88 -2.48
C TYR A 244 -4.88 -9.30 -1.99
N ARG A 245 -4.50 -10.22 -2.88
CA ARG A 245 -3.94 -11.51 -2.46
C ARG A 245 -2.62 -11.34 -1.72
N GLN A 246 -1.77 -10.43 -2.21
CA GLN A 246 -0.50 -10.08 -1.57
C GLN A 246 -0.72 -9.34 -0.23
N ALA A 247 -1.78 -8.55 -0.12
CA ALA A 247 -2.21 -7.95 1.15
C ALA A 247 -2.65 -9.01 2.17
N ALA A 248 -3.37 -10.05 1.73
CA ALA A 248 -3.74 -11.19 2.58
C ALA A 248 -2.48 -11.89 3.14
N LEU A 249 -1.43 -12.08 2.34
CA LEU A 249 -0.16 -12.65 2.83
C LEU A 249 0.49 -11.80 3.93
N ALA A 250 0.33 -10.48 3.89
CA ALA A 250 0.81 -9.61 4.96
C ALA A 250 0.06 -9.85 6.28
N ASN A 251 -1.23 -10.18 6.22
CA ASN A 251 -2.03 -10.54 7.39
C ASN A 251 -1.73 -11.97 7.87
N GLU A 252 -1.66 -12.93 6.95
CA GLU A 252 -1.49 -14.37 7.24
C GLU A 252 -0.08 -14.70 7.75
N CYS A 253 0.94 -14.10 7.15
CA CYS A 253 2.34 -14.49 7.33
C CYS A 253 3.25 -13.35 7.77
N GLY A 254 2.77 -12.11 7.80
CA GLY A 254 3.60 -10.93 8.09
C GLY A 254 4.50 -10.48 6.94
N THR A 255 4.32 -11.02 5.73
CA THR A 255 5.12 -10.65 4.54
C THR A 255 4.66 -9.29 4.00
N PRO A 256 5.51 -8.25 3.97
CA PRO A 256 5.07 -6.92 3.51
C PRO A 256 4.73 -6.89 2.02
N MET A 257 3.84 -5.97 1.64
CA MET A 257 3.51 -5.76 0.23
C MET A 257 4.68 -5.16 -0.56
N LEU A 258 5.41 -4.21 0.02
CA LEU A 258 6.66 -3.70 -0.54
C LEU A 258 7.83 -4.44 0.11
N ARG A 259 8.52 -5.26 -0.66
CA ARG A 259 9.59 -6.13 -0.17
C ARG A 259 10.93 -5.58 -0.65
N ALA A 260 11.88 -5.44 0.27
CA ALA A 260 13.27 -5.25 -0.10
C ALA A 260 13.71 -6.44 -0.97
N MET A 261 14.59 -6.21 -1.95
CA MET A 261 15.01 -7.29 -2.85
C MET A 261 15.65 -8.47 -2.10
N LEU A 262 16.44 -8.19 -1.07
CA LEU A 262 17.04 -9.22 -0.19
C LEU A 262 16.00 -10.08 0.55
N LEU A 263 14.77 -9.58 0.75
CA LEU A 263 13.71 -10.36 1.41
C LEU A 263 13.13 -11.41 0.46
N GLU A 264 12.97 -11.06 -0.82
CA GLU A 264 12.42 -11.97 -1.84
C GLU A 264 13.50 -12.89 -2.42
N PHE A 265 14.73 -12.41 -2.53
CA PHE A 265 15.88 -13.11 -3.12
C PHE A 265 17.04 -13.19 -2.11
N PRO A 266 16.88 -13.90 -0.99
CA PRO A 266 17.87 -13.92 0.10
C PRO A 266 19.18 -14.60 -0.28
N ASP A 267 19.17 -15.47 -1.30
CA ASP A 267 20.35 -16.19 -1.77
C ASP A 267 21.10 -15.45 -2.89
N ASP A 268 20.59 -14.32 -3.38
CA ASP A 268 21.23 -13.52 -4.42
C ASP A 268 22.07 -12.38 -3.78
N PRO A 269 23.41 -12.46 -3.77
CA PRO A 269 24.26 -11.45 -3.13
C PRO A 269 24.20 -10.08 -3.83
N ALA A 270 23.71 -10.00 -5.07
CA ALA A 270 23.50 -8.70 -5.72
C ALA A 270 22.34 -7.91 -5.08
N CYS A 271 21.50 -8.58 -4.28
CA CYS A 271 20.32 -7.99 -3.65
C CYS A 271 20.59 -7.34 -2.27
N ASP A 272 21.78 -7.53 -1.69
CA ASP A 272 22.16 -7.06 -0.34
C ASP A 272 21.93 -5.56 -0.11
N TYR A 273 22.20 -4.73 -1.13
CA TYR A 273 22.21 -3.26 -1.01
C TYR A 273 21.18 -2.55 -1.90
N LEU A 274 20.24 -3.29 -2.50
CA LEU A 274 19.26 -2.70 -3.42
C LEU A 274 18.21 -1.90 -2.64
N ASP A 275 18.30 -0.57 -2.74
CA ASP A 275 17.47 0.38 -1.98
C ASP A 275 16.62 1.31 -2.87
N ARG A 276 16.75 1.20 -4.20
CA ARG A 276 16.06 2.02 -5.22
C ARG A 276 15.05 1.26 -6.07
N GLN A 277 14.75 0.03 -5.67
CA GLN A 277 13.78 -0.87 -6.31
C GLN A 277 13.21 -1.82 -5.26
N TYR A 278 12.10 -2.47 -5.57
CA TYR A 278 11.44 -3.38 -4.66
C TYR A 278 10.56 -4.38 -5.40
N MET A 279 10.22 -5.47 -4.73
CA MET A 279 9.13 -6.34 -5.16
C MET A 279 7.82 -5.84 -4.57
N LEU A 280 6.80 -5.67 -5.42
CA LEU A 280 5.42 -5.41 -5.03
C LEU A 280 4.66 -6.73 -5.06
N GLY A 281 4.62 -7.43 -3.93
CA GLY A 281 4.21 -8.83 -3.88
C GLY A 281 5.30 -9.79 -4.36
N ASP A 282 4.92 -11.01 -4.73
CA ASP A 282 5.84 -12.10 -5.11
C ASP A 282 6.39 -12.02 -6.55
N SER A 283 5.67 -11.39 -7.45
CA SER A 283 5.89 -11.57 -8.90
C SER A 283 6.34 -10.31 -9.62
N VAL A 284 6.10 -9.13 -9.05
CA VAL A 284 6.28 -7.85 -9.76
C VAL A 284 7.39 -7.02 -9.13
N LEU A 285 8.45 -6.76 -9.89
CA LEU A 285 9.52 -5.82 -9.55
C LEU A 285 9.17 -4.42 -10.04
N VAL A 286 9.36 -3.41 -9.19
CA VAL A 286 9.18 -2.00 -9.51
C VAL A 286 10.46 -1.23 -9.19
N ALA A 287 10.97 -0.45 -10.15
CA ALA A 287 12.09 0.46 -9.93
C ALA A 287 11.66 1.92 -10.23
N PRO A 288 11.34 2.73 -9.21
CA PRO A 288 11.02 4.15 -9.42
C PRO A 288 12.14 4.91 -10.13
N VAL A 289 11.75 5.89 -10.96
CA VAL A 289 12.69 6.72 -11.72
C VAL A 289 13.01 7.98 -10.92
N PHE A 290 14.29 8.16 -10.56
CA PHE A 290 14.78 9.29 -9.76
C PHE A 290 15.50 10.35 -10.63
N SER A 291 14.93 10.64 -11.80
CA SER A 291 15.50 11.56 -12.79
C SER A 291 14.40 12.23 -13.60
N GLU A 292 14.56 13.53 -13.88
CA GLU A 292 13.69 14.25 -14.82
C GLU A 292 13.82 13.63 -16.21
N ALA A 293 15.06 13.43 -16.65
CA ALA A 293 15.42 12.83 -17.93
C ALA A 293 15.09 11.34 -18.03
N GLY A 294 14.36 10.74 -17.08
CA GLY A 294 13.84 9.38 -17.25
C GLY A 294 14.84 8.23 -17.12
N GLU A 295 16.12 8.52 -16.89
CA GLU A 295 17.16 7.50 -16.73
C GLU A 295 16.97 6.72 -15.42
N VAL A 296 17.04 5.40 -15.50
CA VAL A 296 16.93 4.48 -14.36
C VAL A 296 17.85 3.28 -14.54
N GLN A 297 18.45 2.83 -13.44
CA GLN A 297 19.24 1.61 -13.35
C GLN A 297 18.64 0.70 -12.29
N PHE A 298 18.48 -0.58 -12.62
CA PHE A 298 17.89 -1.58 -11.74
C PHE A 298 18.52 -2.95 -12.00
N TYR A 299 18.48 -3.81 -10.99
CA TYR A 299 18.93 -5.19 -11.07
C TYR A 299 17.72 -6.12 -11.22
N LEU A 300 17.84 -7.12 -12.09
CA LEU A 300 16.89 -8.22 -12.17
C LEU A 300 17.58 -9.49 -11.64
N PRO A 301 17.01 -10.18 -10.63
CA PRO A 301 17.44 -11.52 -10.21
C PRO A 301 17.29 -12.55 -11.33
N GLU A 302 17.80 -13.77 -11.13
CA GLU A 302 17.72 -14.86 -12.11
C GLU A 302 16.30 -15.05 -12.69
N GLY A 303 16.24 -15.37 -13.99
CA GLY A 303 15.01 -15.64 -14.72
C GLY A 303 14.81 -14.78 -15.96
N HIS A 304 13.67 -14.97 -16.61
CA HIS A 304 13.22 -14.15 -17.73
C HIS A 304 12.08 -13.23 -17.29
N TRP A 305 12.31 -11.92 -17.34
CA TRP A 305 11.38 -10.93 -16.82
C TRP A 305 10.66 -10.23 -17.96
N THR A 306 9.35 -10.04 -17.84
CA THR A 306 8.52 -9.37 -18.85
C THR A 306 7.91 -8.09 -18.30
N HIS A 307 8.02 -6.97 -19.01
CA HIS A 307 7.39 -5.73 -18.59
C HIS A 307 5.86 -5.86 -18.58
N LEU A 308 5.21 -5.42 -17.50
CA LEU A 308 3.79 -5.67 -17.22
C LEU A 308 2.83 -5.23 -18.34
N TRP A 309 3.05 -4.06 -18.95
CA TRP A 309 2.22 -3.57 -20.07
C TRP A 309 2.98 -3.33 -21.38
N HIS A 310 4.29 -3.07 -21.37
CA HIS A 310 5.09 -2.94 -22.60
C HIS A 310 5.47 -4.28 -23.22
N ASN A 311 5.42 -5.36 -22.44
CA ASN A 311 5.66 -6.74 -22.86
C ASN A 311 7.09 -7.09 -23.31
N ASP A 312 8.03 -6.13 -23.30
CA ASP A 312 9.44 -6.40 -23.55
C ASP A 312 10.04 -7.31 -22.48
N GLU A 313 11.03 -8.12 -22.88
CA GLU A 313 11.65 -9.11 -22.00
C GLU A 313 13.11 -8.77 -21.72
N LEU A 314 13.54 -9.00 -20.48
CA LEU A 314 14.91 -8.83 -20.03
C LEU A 314 15.41 -10.09 -19.32
N PRO A 315 16.65 -10.55 -19.59
CA PRO A 315 17.27 -11.60 -18.81
C PRO A 315 17.72 -11.08 -17.44
N GLY A 316 17.60 -11.96 -16.45
CA GLY A 316 18.01 -11.75 -15.07
C GLY A 316 19.51 -11.86 -14.80
N SER A 317 19.81 -11.95 -13.50
CA SER A 317 21.15 -12.04 -12.91
C SER A 317 22.09 -10.89 -13.32
N ARG A 318 21.53 -9.69 -13.57
CA ARG A 318 22.31 -8.53 -14.04
C ARG A 318 21.59 -7.20 -13.85
N TRP A 319 22.39 -6.14 -13.92
CA TRP A 319 21.91 -4.76 -14.00
C TRP A 319 21.48 -4.38 -15.42
N HIS A 320 20.47 -3.53 -15.47
CA HIS A 320 19.90 -2.92 -16.66
C HIS A 320 19.88 -1.41 -16.52
N LYS A 321 19.94 -0.71 -17.66
CA LYS A 321 19.81 0.73 -17.75
C LYS A 321 18.77 1.05 -18.80
N GLN A 322 17.76 1.85 -18.45
CA GLN A 322 16.66 2.22 -19.32
C GLN A 322 16.34 3.71 -19.20
N HIS A 323 15.51 4.18 -20.12
CA HIS A 323 14.96 5.52 -20.14
C HIS A 323 13.44 5.40 -20.26
N HIS A 324 12.70 6.08 -19.38
CA HIS A 324 11.24 6.06 -19.37
C HIS A 324 10.67 7.47 -19.37
N ASP A 325 9.58 7.68 -20.12
CA ASP A 325 8.75 8.88 -20.02
C ASP A 325 7.92 8.88 -18.71
N ALA A 326 7.11 9.91 -18.49
CA ALA A 326 6.34 10.08 -17.26
C ALA A 326 5.22 9.02 -17.05
N LEU A 327 4.80 8.31 -18.11
CA LEU A 327 3.79 7.26 -18.07
C LEU A 327 4.40 5.86 -17.88
N SER A 328 5.72 5.78 -17.68
CA SER A 328 6.42 4.50 -17.55
C SER A 328 7.53 4.53 -16.51
N LEU A 329 7.87 3.33 -16.06
CA LEU A 329 9.00 2.96 -15.23
C LEU A 329 9.19 1.44 -15.36
N PRO A 330 10.35 0.88 -14.97
CA PRO A 330 10.53 -0.56 -14.91
C PRO A 330 9.49 -1.21 -13.97
N VAL A 331 8.56 -1.95 -14.57
CA VAL A 331 7.60 -2.81 -13.87
C VAL A 331 7.63 -4.18 -14.52
N TYR A 332 8.48 -5.06 -13.97
CA TYR A 332 8.80 -6.35 -14.56
C TYR A 332 8.16 -7.49 -13.78
N VAL A 333 7.54 -8.43 -14.48
CA VAL A 333 6.98 -9.66 -13.91
C VAL A 333 7.96 -10.79 -14.14
N ARG A 334 8.26 -11.57 -13.10
CA ARG A 334 9.15 -12.73 -13.19
C ARG A 334 8.55 -13.84 -14.07
N ASP A 335 9.40 -14.74 -14.55
CA ASP A 335 8.97 -15.96 -15.24
C ASP A 335 8.10 -16.86 -14.35
N ASN A 336 7.52 -17.90 -14.96
CA ASN A 336 6.70 -18.90 -14.26
C ASN A 336 5.57 -18.30 -13.43
N SER A 337 5.07 -17.12 -13.84
CA SER A 337 4.07 -16.35 -13.10
C SER A 337 2.72 -16.39 -13.80
N LEU A 338 1.66 -16.57 -13.00
CA LEU A 338 0.28 -16.44 -13.44
C LEU A 338 -0.36 -15.32 -12.64
N LEU A 339 -0.62 -14.19 -13.30
CA LEU A 339 -1.06 -12.96 -12.65
C LEU A 339 -2.53 -12.66 -12.98
N ALA A 340 -3.33 -12.27 -11.98
CA ALA A 340 -4.71 -11.85 -12.18
C ALA A 340 -4.81 -10.32 -12.30
N LEU A 341 -5.31 -9.85 -13.45
CA LEU A 341 -5.72 -8.45 -13.63
C LEU A 341 -7.24 -8.37 -13.71
N GLY A 342 -7.83 -7.37 -13.09
CA GLY A 342 -9.27 -7.14 -13.09
C GLY A 342 -9.74 -6.32 -14.29
N ASN A 343 -11.05 -6.29 -14.45
CA ASN A 343 -11.79 -5.61 -15.52
C ASN A 343 -12.28 -4.21 -15.13
N ASN A 344 -11.94 -3.71 -13.95
CA ASN A 344 -12.34 -2.39 -13.48
C ASN A 344 -11.10 -1.54 -13.19
N ASP A 345 -11.05 -0.36 -13.81
CA ASP A 345 -9.97 0.60 -13.68
C ASP A 345 -10.39 1.89 -12.95
N GLN A 346 -11.62 1.95 -12.42
CA GLN A 346 -12.21 3.13 -11.78
C GLN A 346 -12.18 3.07 -10.25
N LYS A 347 -12.21 1.86 -9.68
CA LYS A 347 -12.20 1.66 -8.23
C LYS A 347 -11.47 0.38 -7.84
N PRO A 348 -10.93 0.29 -6.62
CA PRO A 348 -10.20 -0.89 -6.18
C PRO A 348 -11.09 -2.04 -5.68
N ASP A 349 -12.29 -1.74 -5.21
CA ASP A 349 -13.23 -2.65 -4.55
C ASP A 349 -14.36 -3.10 -5.51
N TYR A 350 -14.21 -4.29 -6.08
CA TYR A 350 -15.18 -4.89 -7.02
C TYR A 350 -15.06 -6.42 -6.99
N ALA A 351 -15.91 -7.13 -7.74
CA ALA A 351 -15.87 -8.58 -7.84
C ALA A 351 -14.66 -9.04 -8.70
N TRP A 352 -13.50 -9.22 -8.06
CA TRP A 352 -12.23 -9.52 -8.74
C TRP A 352 -12.22 -10.84 -9.53
N HIS A 353 -13.09 -11.80 -9.17
CA HIS A 353 -13.23 -13.12 -9.78
C HIS A 353 -14.19 -13.13 -11.00
N GLU A 354 -14.81 -12.00 -11.33
CA GLU A 354 -15.67 -11.86 -12.50
C GLU A 354 -14.95 -11.06 -13.60
N GLY A 355 -14.82 -11.63 -14.79
CA GLY A 355 -14.12 -11.02 -15.91
C GLY A 355 -12.61 -10.88 -15.71
N THR A 356 -12.00 -11.71 -14.86
CA THR A 356 -10.56 -11.71 -14.59
C THR A 356 -9.76 -11.99 -15.86
N ALA A 357 -8.76 -11.16 -16.15
CA ALA A 357 -7.82 -11.36 -17.25
C ALA A 357 -6.50 -11.92 -16.69
N PHE A 358 -6.37 -13.24 -16.67
CA PHE A 358 -5.14 -13.90 -16.27
C PHE A 358 -4.03 -13.69 -17.30
N GLN A 359 -2.80 -13.53 -16.83
CA GLN A 359 -1.61 -13.29 -17.65
C GLN A 359 -0.57 -14.35 -17.28
N LEU A 360 -0.21 -15.24 -18.21
CA LEU A 360 0.83 -16.24 -18.02
C LEU A 360 2.15 -15.73 -18.61
N PHE A 361 3.17 -15.59 -17.77
CA PHE A 361 4.49 -15.10 -18.12
C PHE A 361 5.50 -16.23 -18.14
N HIS A 362 6.17 -16.43 -19.28
CA HIS A 362 7.31 -17.33 -19.50
C HIS A 362 7.26 -18.63 -18.66
N LEU A 363 6.26 -19.49 -18.89
CA LEU A 363 6.15 -20.77 -18.20
C LEU A 363 7.12 -21.79 -18.80
N GLU A 364 8.17 -22.15 -18.06
CA GLU A 364 9.18 -23.11 -18.49
C GLU A 364 8.65 -24.55 -18.48
N ASP A 365 9.31 -25.43 -19.23
CA ASP A 365 8.96 -26.86 -19.22
C ASP A 365 9.18 -27.48 -17.83
N GLY A 366 8.26 -28.34 -17.40
CA GLY A 366 8.26 -28.98 -16.09
C GLY A 366 7.84 -28.09 -14.92
N ARG A 367 7.51 -26.81 -15.16
CA ARG A 367 7.05 -25.86 -14.13
C ARG A 367 5.53 -25.77 -14.05
N GLU A 368 5.06 -25.23 -12.92
CA GLU A 368 3.66 -24.86 -12.69
C GLU A 368 3.60 -23.43 -12.13
N ALA A 369 2.77 -22.60 -12.74
CA ALA A 369 2.39 -21.30 -12.22
C ALA A 369 1.02 -21.38 -11.55
N ARG A 370 0.85 -20.69 -10.43
CA ARG A 370 -0.39 -20.67 -9.63
C ARG A 370 -0.84 -19.23 -9.39
N CYS A 371 -2.14 -18.99 -9.48
CA CYS A 371 -2.76 -17.71 -9.16
C CYS A 371 -3.97 -17.92 -8.25
N ASP A 372 -3.94 -17.30 -7.07
CA ASP A 372 -5.07 -17.28 -6.15
C ASP A 372 -5.78 -15.91 -6.27
N VAL A 373 -7.04 -15.92 -6.70
CA VAL A 373 -7.90 -14.72 -6.70
C VAL A 373 -8.59 -14.62 -5.35
N PRO A 374 -8.50 -13.47 -4.66
CA PRO A 374 -9.10 -13.30 -3.34
C PRO A 374 -10.59 -12.92 -3.43
N ALA A 375 -11.34 -13.26 -2.39
CA ALA A 375 -12.59 -12.62 -2.02
C ALA A 375 -12.32 -11.30 -1.28
N ALA A 376 -13.37 -10.54 -1.00
CA ALA A 376 -13.27 -9.25 -0.31
C ALA A 376 -12.70 -9.34 1.13
N ASP A 377 -12.74 -10.51 1.76
CA ASP A 377 -12.17 -10.77 3.09
C ASP A 377 -10.72 -11.29 3.03
N GLY A 378 -10.14 -11.40 1.84
CA GLY A 378 -8.78 -11.91 1.60
C GLY A 378 -8.69 -13.42 1.43
N SER A 379 -9.74 -14.20 1.74
CA SER A 379 -9.77 -15.64 1.48
C SER A 379 -9.68 -15.95 -0.01
N THR A 380 -9.15 -17.11 -0.40
CA THR A 380 -9.07 -17.49 -1.81
C THR A 380 -10.43 -17.98 -2.31
N ILE A 381 -11.04 -17.29 -3.28
CA ILE A 381 -12.31 -17.68 -3.89
C ILE A 381 -12.13 -18.53 -5.16
N PHE A 382 -11.01 -18.35 -5.85
CA PHE A 382 -10.67 -19.09 -7.05
C PHE A 382 -9.16 -19.29 -7.17
N THR A 383 -8.73 -20.48 -7.57
CA THR A 383 -7.34 -20.81 -7.88
C THR A 383 -7.23 -21.24 -9.33
N LEU A 384 -6.34 -20.62 -10.09
CA LEU A 384 -5.95 -21.07 -11.43
C LEU A 384 -4.52 -21.61 -11.40
N LYS A 385 -4.29 -22.75 -12.03
CA LYS A 385 -2.95 -23.34 -12.20
C LYS A 385 -2.68 -23.58 -13.67
N ALA A 386 -1.45 -23.32 -14.11
CA ALA A 386 -0.97 -23.63 -15.44
C ALA A 386 0.32 -24.44 -15.32
N ARG A 387 0.32 -25.69 -15.77
CA ARG A 387 1.47 -26.60 -15.72
C ARG A 387 1.91 -26.96 -17.13
N ARG A 388 3.22 -26.88 -17.39
CA ARG A 388 3.80 -27.22 -18.69
C ARG A 388 4.51 -28.59 -18.65
N GLN A 389 4.26 -29.40 -19.67
CA GLN A 389 5.00 -30.62 -19.99
C GLN A 389 5.27 -30.68 -21.51
N GLY A 390 6.53 -30.59 -21.90
CA GLY A 390 6.95 -30.39 -23.29
C GLY A 390 6.30 -29.13 -23.88
N ASN A 391 5.51 -29.32 -24.92
CA ASN A 391 4.78 -28.24 -25.59
C ASN A 391 3.33 -28.10 -25.14
N ALA A 392 2.87 -28.92 -24.19
CA ALA A 392 1.51 -28.84 -23.67
C ALA A 392 1.45 -28.06 -22.36
N ILE A 393 0.52 -27.11 -22.26
CA ILE A 393 0.17 -26.41 -21.03
C ILE A 393 -1.22 -26.86 -20.61
N ALA A 394 -1.31 -27.55 -19.48
CA ALA A 394 -2.56 -27.91 -18.84
C ALA A 394 -2.95 -26.81 -17.85
N VAL A 395 -4.17 -26.29 -18.00
CA VAL A 395 -4.72 -25.26 -17.11
C VAL A 395 -5.92 -25.83 -16.36
N SER A 396 -5.98 -25.61 -15.05
CA SER A 396 -7.08 -26.06 -14.19
C SER A 396 -7.48 -24.98 -13.20
N GLY A 397 -8.78 -24.70 -13.12
CA GLY A 397 -9.40 -23.76 -12.19
C GLY A 397 -10.24 -24.48 -11.12
N GLU A 398 -10.13 -24.04 -9.88
CA GLU A 398 -10.91 -24.54 -8.74
C GLU A 398 -11.51 -23.36 -7.96
N GLY A 399 -12.80 -23.45 -7.62
CA GLY A 399 -13.55 -22.37 -6.94
C GLY A 399 -14.50 -21.60 -7.86
N GLU A 400 -14.83 -20.36 -7.52
CA GLU A 400 -15.79 -19.53 -8.23
C GLU A 400 -15.11 -18.38 -9.00
N ALA A 401 -15.15 -18.45 -10.33
CA ALA A 401 -14.82 -17.35 -11.24
C ALA A 401 -15.71 -17.40 -12.49
N ARG A 402 -15.96 -16.25 -13.13
CA ARG A 402 -16.87 -16.17 -14.29
C ARG A 402 -16.28 -15.33 -15.41
N GLY A 403 -16.40 -15.79 -16.65
CA GLY A 403 -16.03 -15.03 -17.85
C GLY A 403 -14.56 -14.59 -17.89
N TRP A 404 -13.66 -15.38 -17.30
CA TRP A 404 -12.23 -15.06 -17.27
C TRP A 404 -11.53 -15.43 -18.58
N THR A 405 -10.41 -14.79 -18.84
CA THR A 405 -9.52 -15.07 -19.99
C THR A 405 -8.11 -15.34 -19.52
N LEU A 406 -7.32 -16.03 -20.35
CA LEU A 406 -5.90 -16.29 -20.12
C LEU A 406 -5.08 -15.77 -21.30
N CYS A 407 -4.26 -14.75 -21.08
CA CYS A 407 -3.29 -14.26 -22.05
C CYS A 407 -1.96 -15.01 -21.89
N LEU A 408 -1.49 -15.63 -22.98
CA LEU A 408 -0.17 -16.23 -23.10
C LEU A 408 0.81 -15.13 -23.55
N ARG A 409 1.50 -14.52 -22.59
CA ARG A 409 2.34 -13.34 -22.85
C ARG A 409 3.48 -13.71 -23.80
N ASN A 410 3.71 -12.87 -24.81
CA ASN A 410 4.71 -13.05 -25.87
C ASN A 410 4.57 -14.33 -26.72
N ILE A 411 3.42 -15.02 -26.66
CA ILE A 411 3.11 -16.16 -27.53
C ILE A 411 2.10 -15.69 -28.57
N PRO A 412 2.51 -15.42 -29.84
CA PRO A 412 1.64 -14.83 -30.85
C PRO A 412 0.67 -15.83 -31.48
N GLN A 413 1.00 -17.11 -31.45
CA GLN A 413 0.21 -18.22 -32.00
C GLN A 413 0.46 -19.48 -31.17
N VAL A 414 -0.52 -20.37 -31.17
CA VAL A 414 -0.41 -21.72 -30.58
C VAL A 414 -0.93 -22.74 -31.58
N ALA A 415 -0.39 -23.96 -31.53
CA ALA A 415 -0.79 -25.06 -32.41
C ALA A 415 -2.24 -25.52 -32.18
N GLY A 416 -2.76 -25.40 -30.95
CA GLY A 416 -4.15 -25.75 -30.66
C GLY A 416 -4.59 -25.45 -29.23
N VAL A 417 -5.90 -25.29 -29.07
CA VAL A 417 -6.57 -25.06 -27.78
C VAL A 417 -7.73 -26.05 -27.65
N GLN A 418 -7.83 -26.71 -26.50
CA GLN A 418 -8.95 -27.55 -26.09
C GLN A 418 -9.60 -26.96 -24.84
N GLY A 419 -10.94 -26.91 -24.79
CA GLY A 419 -11.70 -26.36 -23.65
C GLY A 419 -11.91 -24.84 -23.69
N GLY A 420 -11.55 -24.17 -24.80
CA GLY A 420 -11.71 -22.73 -24.96
C GLY A 420 -11.53 -22.26 -26.40
N THR A 421 -11.76 -20.97 -26.62
CA THR A 421 -11.55 -20.29 -27.89
C THR A 421 -10.38 -19.32 -27.79
N GLN A 422 -9.70 -19.04 -28.90
CA GLN A 422 -8.54 -18.16 -28.92
C GLN A 422 -8.74 -16.94 -29.83
N THR A 423 -8.15 -15.83 -29.43
CA THR A 423 -8.02 -14.61 -30.23
C THR A 423 -6.61 -14.04 -30.09
N GLY A 424 -6.15 -13.28 -31.08
CA GLY A 424 -4.89 -12.55 -30.99
C GLY A 424 -5.03 -11.25 -30.20
N SER A 425 -3.96 -10.82 -29.56
CA SER A 425 -3.82 -9.47 -28.98
C SER A 425 -2.38 -8.97 -29.14
N GLU A 426 -2.16 -7.69 -28.87
CA GLU A 426 -0.82 -7.08 -28.89
C GLU A 426 0.13 -7.71 -27.85
N LEU A 427 -0.41 -8.33 -26.80
CA LEU A 427 0.37 -8.95 -25.72
C LEU A 427 0.64 -10.45 -25.94
N GLY A 428 -0.05 -11.08 -26.89
CA GLY A 428 -0.04 -12.52 -27.15
C GLY A 428 -1.44 -13.11 -27.34
N VAL A 429 -1.52 -14.43 -27.51
CA VAL A 429 -2.78 -15.17 -27.65
C VAL A 429 -3.60 -15.04 -26.37
N VAL A 430 -4.88 -14.71 -26.50
CA VAL A 430 -5.86 -14.71 -25.42
C VAL A 430 -6.80 -15.89 -25.59
N VAL A 431 -6.88 -16.74 -24.57
CA VAL A 431 -7.78 -17.88 -24.51
C VAL A 431 -8.97 -17.54 -23.62
N SER A 432 -10.17 -17.61 -24.18
CA SER A 432 -11.44 -17.52 -23.43
C SER A 432 -11.87 -18.94 -23.08
N ALA A 433 -11.99 -19.23 -21.79
CA ALA A 433 -12.32 -20.57 -21.33
C ALA A 433 -13.82 -20.87 -21.42
N GLU A 434 -14.18 -22.06 -21.89
CA GLU A 434 -15.57 -22.57 -21.90
C GLU A 434 -15.91 -23.31 -20.60
N GLY A 435 -14.91 -23.64 -19.78
CA GLY A 435 -15.03 -24.30 -18.49
C GLY A 435 -13.79 -24.12 -17.63
N ASN A 436 -13.63 -24.96 -16.60
CA ASN A 436 -12.53 -24.82 -15.64
C ASN A 436 -11.22 -25.48 -16.07
N THR A 437 -11.18 -26.12 -17.24
CA THR A 437 -9.98 -26.82 -17.72
C THR A 437 -9.66 -26.42 -19.15
N LEU A 438 -8.39 -26.10 -19.43
CA LEU A 438 -7.89 -25.87 -20.78
C LEU A 438 -6.67 -26.75 -21.03
N THR A 439 -6.46 -27.14 -22.27
CA THR A 439 -5.15 -27.64 -22.73
C THR A 439 -4.71 -26.83 -23.93
N ILE A 440 -3.52 -26.27 -23.87
CA ILE A 440 -2.93 -25.44 -24.90
C ILE A 440 -1.68 -26.15 -25.41
N THR A 441 -1.56 -26.32 -26.73
CA THR A 441 -0.34 -26.86 -27.37
C THR A 441 0.39 -25.71 -28.03
N LEU A 442 1.60 -25.40 -27.57
CA LEU A 442 2.45 -24.31 -28.06
C LEU A 442 2.86 -24.52 -29.52
#